data_AF-A0AAW3JTL0-F1
#
_entry.id   AF-A0AAW3JTL0-F1
#
_cell.length_a   1.000
_cell.length_b   1.000
_cell.length_c   1.000
_cell.angle_alpha   90.00
_cell.angle_beta   90.00
_cell.angle_gamma   90.00
#
_symmetry.space_group_name_H-M   'P 1'
#
loop_
_entity.id
_entity.type
_entity.pdbx_description
1 polymer ?
#
loop_
_entity_poly.entity_id
_entity_poly.type
_entity_poly.pdbx_seq_one_letter_code
_entity_poly.pdbx_strand_id
1 'polypeptide(L)'
;MRNKKAISIALSAVMAFTTAFGMTSVKANADEKEKIVVYVAAEGKNASGSAVAVSKTAIQLDEGAVAEDAIKTALDKSAYKDNYKISSSSWGDSLDSIADLDMYNVGNDWYYWGFFVNGQYANLGISSQKVNNNDKISLIYSYNNYNTSASCFNDDASKNPAGYSVYSEKAKKAQDVLAQKIYDTTFKSGKYVPGVEDSSGLYTVFSLARAGFKADKFYDAVYAKVKAQLGAIKKTTGKFYDDTNKKYVSQGSILKDGAASQTYAKIALCVTALGKDASDVNGFNLIEKLADKSIYEASSIYSRETMILMAIDSNNYELKTGDNYLTRAELVNKTVSDVDSQIKTSLEWNSLDSAVMQIQPLYAYETKDEAGVDKEAVKKACDKVLSLIYNMQGADGKYGDSYSASNAWTTAQIMITAGLFNIDVAAEENGTDLIKNGVTLYDDALGFVDTDKNTVDEGLMSFQPEQLLRGLNAAVRASEKSELMLPVEKVAYTASDDAKYTLPKENKTTAAKLAKAKITKLTAGKKQLTVKIAKVKNAKSYKVQVSTDKKFKKKVTTKTTKSTSLTIKKLKSNKKYYVRVQAVSGKTTGTYSVVKNVKVK
;
A
#
# COMPACT_ATOMS: atom_id res chain seq x y z
N MET A 1 -1.14 6.72 31.47
CA MET A 1 -2.10 7.12 30.40
C MET A 1 -1.64 8.41 29.76
N ARG A 2 -0.73 8.34 28.78
CA ARG A 2 -0.37 9.43 27.86
C ARG A 2 0.29 8.77 26.63
N ASN A 3 -0.18 9.16 25.45
CA ASN A 3 0.32 8.86 24.09
C ASN A 3 0.39 7.41 23.61
N LYS A 4 -0.78 6.79 23.35
CA LYS A 4 -0.95 5.63 22.44
C LYS A 4 -1.48 6.02 21.03
N LYS A 5 -1.32 7.28 20.60
CA LYS A 5 -1.95 7.80 19.37
C LYS A 5 -1.01 8.26 18.25
N ALA A 6 0.31 8.09 18.38
CA ALA A 6 1.27 8.60 17.40
C ALA A 6 1.78 7.57 16.37
N ILE A 7 1.53 6.27 16.54
CA ILE A 7 2.10 5.22 15.66
C ILE A 7 1.29 5.01 14.37
N SER A 8 0.10 5.61 14.25
CA SER A 8 -0.84 5.31 13.15
C SER A 8 -0.86 6.35 12.01
N ILE A 9 -0.08 7.42 12.06
CA ILE A 9 -0.27 8.58 11.16
C ILE A 9 0.77 8.63 10.02
N ALA A 10 1.96 8.07 10.19
CA ALA A 10 3.01 8.14 9.17
C ALA A 10 2.73 7.25 7.94
N LEU A 11 2.16 6.06 8.13
CA LEU A 11 1.87 5.14 7.02
C LEU A 11 0.51 5.37 6.35
N SER A 12 -0.39 6.12 7.00
CA SER A 12 -1.58 6.64 6.32
C SER A 12 -1.26 7.62 5.20
N ALA A 13 -0.03 8.15 5.12
CA ALA A 13 0.42 8.97 4.00
C ALA A 13 0.63 8.14 2.71
N VAL A 14 1.03 6.87 2.80
CA VAL A 14 1.21 6.00 1.63
C VAL A 14 -0.13 5.62 0.98
N MET A 15 -1.22 5.62 1.75
CA MET A 15 -2.59 5.42 1.22
C MET A 15 -3.37 6.72 0.97
N ALA A 16 -2.83 7.90 1.31
CA ALA A 16 -3.56 9.18 1.23
C ALA A 16 -2.91 10.25 0.31
N PHE A 17 -1.79 9.97 -0.34
CA PHE A 17 -1.30 10.80 -1.46
C PHE A 17 -1.74 10.22 -2.83
N THR A 18 -3.05 10.08 -3.03
CA THR A 18 -3.63 9.72 -4.34
C THR A 18 -4.01 10.93 -5.18
N THR A 19 -3.46 12.11 -4.94
CA THR A 19 -3.85 13.32 -5.68
C THR A 19 -2.67 14.26 -5.93
N ALA A 20 -1.73 13.90 -6.82
CA ALA A 20 -0.92 14.88 -7.57
C ALA A 20 0.04 14.30 -8.63
N PHE A 21 -0.09 13.06 -9.12
CA PHE A 21 0.66 12.64 -10.32
C PHE A 21 -0.27 11.95 -11.31
N GLY A 22 -1.23 12.74 -11.79
CA GLY A 22 -2.07 12.38 -12.91
C GLY A 22 -1.30 12.58 -14.21
N MET A 23 -1.10 11.48 -14.94
CA MET A 23 -0.95 11.41 -16.39
C MET A 23 -0.29 12.62 -17.07
N THR A 24 1.04 12.73 -17.00
CA THR A 24 1.76 13.33 -18.12
C THR A 24 2.00 12.23 -19.13
N SER A 25 1.29 12.29 -20.26
CA SER A 25 1.71 11.60 -21.47
C SER A 25 3.17 11.95 -21.73
N VAL A 26 4.08 11.00 -21.58
CA VAL A 26 5.49 11.18 -21.89
C VAL A 26 5.61 11.31 -23.40
N LYS A 27 5.62 12.55 -23.90
CA LYS A 27 6.42 12.85 -25.07
C LYS A 27 7.84 12.91 -24.56
N ALA A 28 8.69 11.98 -25.01
CA ALA A 28 10.13 12.12 -24.84
C ALA A 28 10.53 13.46 -25.48
N ASN A 29 10.79 14.47 -24.66
CA ASN A 29 11.48 15.66 -25.12
C ASN A 29 12.94 15.25 -25.30
N ALA A 30 13.49 15.50 -26.48
CA ALA A 30 14.85 15.13 -26.85
C ALA A 30 15.97 15.85 -26.05
N ASP A 31 15.61 16.58 -24.99
CA ASP A 31 16.49 17.45 -24.20
C ASP A 31 16.59 17.05 -22.71
N GLU A 32 15.91 15.99 -22.26
CA GLU A 32 15.99 15.59 -20.84
C GLU A 32 17.26 14.76 -20.61
N LYS A 33 18.20 15.33 -19.83
CA LYS A 33 19.45 14.66 -19.45
C LYS A 33 19.15 13.41 -18.63
N GLU A 34 19.97 12.39 -18.80
CA GLU A 34 19.91 11.19 -17.97
C GLU A 34 20.08 11.54 -16.48
N LYS A 35 19.33 10.86 -15.60
CA LYS A 35 19.48 11.02 -14.15
C LYS A 35 20.56 10.09 -13.61
N ILE A 36 21.34 10.61 -12.67
CA ILE A 36 22.34 9.88 -11.88
C ILE A 36 22.03 10.02 -10.39
N VAL A 37 22.52 9.09 -9.57
CA VAL A 37 22.45 9.16 -8.10
C VAL A 37 23.85 9.19 -7.52
N VAL A 38 24.12 10.16 -6.66
CA VAL A 38 25.39 10.31 -5.93
C VAL A 38 25.14 10.27 -4.43
N TYR A 39 26.13 9.83 -3.66
CA TYR A 39 26.00 9.65 -2.21
C TYR A 39 26.97 10.58 -1.49
N VAL A 40 26.46 11.47 -0.65
CA VAL A 40 27.27 12.45 0.07
C VAL A 40 27.24 12.15 1.57
N ALA A 41 28.40 12.21 2.21
CA ALA A 41 28.52 12.19 3.67
C ALA A 41 29.59 13.18 4.15
N ALA A 42 29.46 13.65 5.38
CA ALA A 42 30.43 14.55 6.01
C ALA A 42 30.69 14.14 7.45
N GLU A 43 31.95 14.10 7.87
CA GLU A 43 32.32 13.83 9.26
C GLU A 43 33.55 14.62 9.70
N GLY A 44 33.56 15.04 10.97
CA GLY A 44 34.64 15.84 11.50
C GLY A 44 34.46 16.18 12.97
N LYS A 45 35.57 16.43 13.67
CA LYS A 45 35.57 16.99 15.02
C LYS A 45 36.68 18.02 15.16
N ASN A 46 36.46 19.09 15.93
CA ASN A 46 37.51 20.04 16.26
C ASN A 46 38.09 19.81 17.67
N ALA A 47 39.09 20.62 18.04
CA ALA A 47 39.76 20.53 19.34
C ALA A 47 38.83 20.78 20.55
N SER A 48 37.76 21.57 20.38
CA SER A 48 36.77 21.82 21.44
C SER A 48 35.77 20.69 21.61
N GLY A 49 35.80 19.67 20.73
CA GLY A 49 34.90 18.54 20.74
C GLY A 49 33.60 18.76 19.97
N SER A 50 33.44 19.89 19.28
CA SER A 50 32.33 20.10 18.34
C SER A 50 32.48 19.11 17.19
N ALA A 51 31.36 18.55 16.73
CA ALA A 51 31.34 17.48 15.76
C ALA A 51 30.33 17.76 14.65
N VAL A 52 30.74 17.46 13.42
CA VAL A 52 29.86 17.39 12.26
C VAL A 52 29.68 15.93 11.88
N ALA A 53 28.43 15.52 11.68
CA ALA A 53 28.07 14.20 11.20
C ALA A 53 26.85 14.30 10.28
N VAL A 54 27.10 14.17 8.98
CA VAL A 54 26.08 14.03 7.94
C VAL A 54 26.14 12.60 7.45
N SER A 55 25.08 11.84 7.74
CA SER A 55 24.94 10.46 7.28
C SER A 55 24.88 10.41 5.74
N LYS A 56 25.18 9.22 5.19
CA LYS A 56 25.07 8.94 3.77
C LYS A 56 23.72 9.40 3.21
N THR A 57 23.77 10.42 2.36
CA THR A 57 22.59 11.04 1.74
C THR A 57 22.66 10.83 0.23
N ALA A 58 21.69 10.10 -0.33
CA ALA A 58 21.56 9.94 -1.77
C ALA A 58 20.89 11.16 -2.41
N ILE A 59 21.49 11.65 -3.49
CA ILE A 59 21.04 12.82 -4.24
C ILE A 59 20.91 12.42 -5.71
N GLN A 60 19.71 12.57 -6.28
CA GLN A 60 19.49 12.40 -7.70
C GLN A 60 19.76 13.72 -8.43
N LEU A 61 20.57 13.67 -9.49
CA LEU A 61 21.02 14.82 -10.28
C LEU A 61 20.92 14.50 -11.77
N ASP A 62 21.05 15.53 -12.61
CA ASP A 62 21.26 15.35 -14.04
C ASP A 62 22.71 14.94 -14.33
N GLU A 63 22.90 14.11 -15.34
CA GLU A 63 24.22 13.75 -15.83
C GLU A 63 25.03 15.01 -16.23
N GLY A 64 26.29 15.03 -15.81
CA GLY A 64 27.19 16.17 -15.98
C GLY A 64 27.06 17.24 -14.90
N ALA A 65 26.25 17.02 -13.84
CA ALA A 65 26.29 17.83 -12.63
C ALA A 65 27.67 17.80 -11.96
N VAL A 66 27.89 18.75 -11.05
CA VAL A 66 29.14 18.88 -10.29
C VAL A 66 28.94 18.54 -8.82
N ALA A 67 30.04 18.26 -8.11
CA ALA A 67 30.00 17.85 -6.71
C ALA A 67 29.37 18.91 -5.79
N GLU A 68 29.51 20.20 -6.13
CA GLU A 68 28.89 21.30 -5.39
C GLU A 68 27.36 21.16 -5.28
N ASP A 69 26.68 20.79 -6.36
CA ASP A 69 25.22 20.62 -6.38
C ASP A 69 24.78 19.51 -5.40
N ALA A 70 25.53 18.40 -5.40
CA ALA A 70 25.31 17.28 -4.51
C ALA A 70 25.55 17.68 -3.04
N ILE A 71 26.69 18.35 -2.78
CA ILE A 71 27.11 18.74 -1.43
C ILE A 71 26.11 19.74 -0.83
N LYS A 72 25.73 20.79 -1.56
CA LYS A 72 24.73 21.76 -1.10
C LYS A 72 23.41 21.07 -0.77
N THR A 73 22.92 20.23 -1.68
CA THR A 73 21.66 19.52 -1.45
C THR A 73 21.71 18.61 -0.21
N ALA A 74 22.83 17.92 0.01
CA ALA A 74 23.01 17.08 1.20
C ALA A 74 23.08 17.90 2.49
N LEU A 75 23.82 19.01 2.50
CA LEU A 75 23.94 19.89 3.67
C LEU A 75 22.60 20.59 3.98
N ASP A 76 21.86 21.03 2.95
CA ASP A 76 20.54 21.65 3.11
C ASP A 76 19.46 20.69 3.63
N LYS A 77 19.62 19.38 3.39
CA LYS A 77 18.77 18.33 3.96
C LYS A 77 19.17 17.93 5.39
N SER A 78 20.32 18.38 5.85
CA SER A 78 20.86 18.06 7.17
C SER A 78 20.53 19.14 8.22
N ALA A 79 20.98 18.93 9.46
CA ALA A 79 20.89 19.95 10.51
C ALA A 79 21.76 21.20 10.26
N TYR A 80 22.65 21.15 9.25
CA TYR A 80 23.58 22.22 8.91
C TYR A 80 23.09 23.14 7.79
N LYS A 81 21.81 23.05 7.42
CA LYS A 81 21.19 24.01 6.50
C LYS A 81 21.48 25.44 6.95
N ASP A 82 21.89 26.29 6.00
CA ASP A 82 22.28 27.68 6.22
C ASP A 82 23.49 27.88 7.17
N ASN A 83 24.20 26.81 7.54
CA ASN A 83 25.33 26.81 8.47
C ASN A 83 26.55 26.08 7.89
N TYR A 84 26.89 26.43 6.66
CA TYR A 84 28.13 26.05 5.98
C TYR A 84 28.58 27.19 5.08
N LYS A 85 29.87 27.23 4.76
CA LYS A 85 30.44 28.25 3.89
C LYS A 85 31.17 27.62 2.72
N ILE A 86 30.85 28.07 1.52
CA ILE A 86 31.57 27.75 0.28
C ILE A 86 32.15 29.04 -0.26
N SER A 87 33.44 29.03 -0.62
CA SER A 87 34.13 30.19 -1.19
C SER A 87 34.71 29.86 -2.56
N SER A 88 34.73 30.86 -3.45
CA SER A 88 35.28 30.71 -4.80
C SER A 88 36.79 30.94 -4.85
N SER A 89 37.48 30.19 -5.71
CA SER A 89 38.91 30.34 -5.98
C SER A 89 39.25 30.08 -7.45
N SER A 90 40.49 30.35 -7.86
CA SER A 90 40.99 30.04 -9.21
C SER A 90 41.03 28.54 -9.54
N TRP A 91 40.89 27.66 -8.54
CA TRP A 91 40.93 26.20 -8.68
C TRP A 91 39.53 25.57 -8.58
N GLY A 92 38.49 26.39 -8.54
CA GLY A 92 37.10 26.02 -8.25
C GLY A 92 36.70 26.40 -6.83
N ASP A 93 35.41 26.26 -6.52
CA ASP A 93 34.88 26.56 -5.20
C ASP A 93 35.33 25.49 -4.19
N SER A 94 35.47 25.88 -2.92
CA SER A 94 35.86 25.01 -1.82
C SER A 94 34.89 25.13 -0.65
N LEU A 95 34.68 24.03 0.06
CA LEU A 95 33.97 24.03 1.33
C LEU A 95 34.91 24.53 2.44
N ASP A 96 34.64 25.72 2.95
CA ASP A 96 35.46 26.36 4.00
C ASP A 96 35.09 25.85 5.39
N SER A 97 33.78 25.68 5.64
CA SER A 97 33.28 25.30 6.97
C SER A 97 31.91 24.64 6.94
N ILE A 98 31.65 23.83 7.96
CA ILE A 98 30.32 23.34 8.36
C ILE A 98 30.22 23.59 9.87
N ALA A 99 29.16 24.26 10.31
CA ALA A 99 29.02 24.73 11.69
C ALA A 99 30.27 25.52 12.15
N ASP A 100 30.85 25.19 13.29
CA ASP A 100 32.04 25.83 13.87
C ASP A 100 33.36 25.14 13.50
N LEU A 101 33.33 24.24 12.51
CA LEU A 101 34.53 23.58 11.97
C LEU A 101 35.05 24.39 10.77
N ASP A 102 35.67 25.53 11.06
CA ASP A 102 36.31 26.39 10.08
C ASP A 102 37.68 25.88 9.65
N MET A 103 38.16 26.34 8.50
CA MET A 103 39.58 26.21 8.15
C MET A 103 40.43 27.11 9.05
N TYR A 104 41.42 26.53 9.74
CA TYR A 104 42.37 27.27 10.56
C TYR A 104 43.73 26.59 10.63
N ASN A 105 44.76 27.32 11.07
CA ASN A 105 46.10 26.81 11.25
C ASN A 105 46.56 26.87 12.72
N VAL A 106 47.35 25.89 13.13
CA VAL A 106 48.06 25.89 14.43
C VAL A 106 49.53 25.61 14.16
N GLY A 107 50.36 26.64 14.25
CA GLY A 107 51.75 26.55 13.82
C GLY A 107 51.84 26.25 12.32
N ASN A 108 52.42 25.10 11.97
CA ASN A 108 52.56 24.64 10.58
C ASN A 108 51.42 23.70 10.14
N ASP A 109 50.55 23.29 11.05
CA ASP A 109 49.46 22.35 10.76
C ASP A 109 48.21 23.10 10.31
N TRP A 110 47.59 22.61 9.23
CA TRP A 110 46.35 23.14 8.68
C TRP A 110 45.20 22.16 8.93
N TYR A 111 44.11 22.69 9.48
CA TYR A 111 42.86 21.96 9.67
C TYR A 111 41.81 22.50 8.72
N TYR A 112 41.21 21.62 7.92
CA TYR A 112 40.33 21.98 6.81
C TYR A 112 39.40 20.82 6.45
N TRP A 113 38.40 21.09 5.61
CA TRP A 113 37.54 20.07 5.02
C TRP A 113 38.18 19.48 3.77
N GLY A 114 38.65 18.23 3.86
CA GLY A 114 39.09 17.46 2.71
C GLY A 114 37.90 16.98 1.87
N PHE A 115 38.04 17.05 0.55
CA PHE A 115 37.04 16.62 -0.43
C PHE A 115 37.53 15.38 -1.17
N PHE A 116 36.80 14.27 -1.00
CA PHE A 116 37.15 12.98 -1.58
C PHE A 116 35.99 12.43 -2.41
N VAL A 117 36.31 11.87 -3.57
CA VAL A 117 35.38 11.13 -4.43
C VAL A 117 35.87 9.70 -4.51
N ASN A 118 35.02 8.74 -4.11
CA ASN A 118 35.33 7.31 -4.10
C ASN A 118 36.63 6.97 -3.33
N GLY A 119 36.87 7.67 -2.21
CA GLY A 119 38.06 7.46 -1.37
C GLY A 119 39.33 8.13 -1.89
N GLN A 120 39.27 8.83 -3.02
CA GLN A 120 40.41 9.53 -3.62
C GLN A 120 40.27 11.04 -3.43
N TYR A 121 41.36 11.72 -3.10
CA TYR A 121 41.38 13.17 -2.97
C TYR A 121 41.07 13.82 -4.32
N ALA A 122 40.13 14.76 -4.35
CA ALA A 122 39.75 15.42 -5.59
C ALA A 122 40.79 16.46 -6.02
N ASN A 123 41.18 16.42 -7.29
CA ASN A 123 42.17 17.35 -7.85
C ASN A 123 41.58 18.70 -8.29
N LEU A 124 40.24 18.84 -8.24
CA LEU A 124 39.49 20.02 -8.63
C LEU A 124 38.63 20.49 -7.47
N GLY A 125 38.34 21.80 -7.41
CA GLY A 125 37.33 22.34 -6.49
C GLY A 125 35.94 21.74 -6.75
N ILE A 126 35.05 21.81 -5.75
CA ILE A 126 33.74 21.14 -5.77
C ILE A 126 32.84 21.63 -6.92
N SER A 127 33.00 22.89 -7.37
CA SER A 127 32.26 23.47 -8.50
C SER A 127 32.75 23.01 -9.88
N SER A 128 33.94 22.39 -9.93
CA SER A 128 34.58 21.94 -11.18
C SER A 128 34.67 20.42 -11.30
N GLN A 129 34.51 19.70 -10.18
CA GLN A 129 34.50 18.24 -10.17
C GLN A 129 33.16 17.71 -10.67
N LYS A 130 33.14 17.18 -11.90
CA LYS A 130 31.99 16.42 -12.41
C LYS A 130 31.80 15.14 -11.61
N VAL A 131 30.54 14.76 -11.42
CA VAL A 131 30.15 13.52 -10.73
C VAL A 131 29.49 12.54 -11.69
N ASN A 132 29.71 11.26 -11.43
CA ASN A 132 29.13 10.15 -12.16
C ASN A 132 28.12 9.40 -11.30
N ASN A 133 27.29 8.59 -11.94
CA ASN A 133 26.37 7.71 -11.22
C ASN A 133 27.13 6.81 -10.23
N ASN A 134 26.58 6.70 -9.03
CA ASN A 134 27.10 5.98 -7.88
C ASN A 134 28.35 6.56 -7.20
N ASP A 135 28.80 7.77 -7.55
CA ASP A 135 29.92 8.41 -6.84
C ASP A 135 29.62 8.61 -5.36
N LYS A 136 30.60 8.26 -4.51
CA LYS A 136 30.59 8.46 -3.06
C LYS A 136 31.46 9.67 -2.72
N ILE A 137 30.83 10.78 -2.36
CA ILE A 137 31.50 12.00 -1.91
C ILE A 137 31.64 11.96 -0.39
N SER A 138 32.88 12.10 0.08
CA SER A 138 33.21 12.23 1.50
C SER A 138 33.83 13.59 1.77
N LEU A 139 33.25 14.30 2.74
CA LEU A 139 33.80 15.54 3.29
C LEU A 139 34.37 15.21 4.67
N ILE A 140 35.69 15.28 4.82
CA ILE A 140 36.38 14.85 6.04
C ILE A 140 37.13 16.03 6.64
N TYR A 141 36.78 16.41 7.86
CA TYR A 141 37.53 17.46 8.56
C TYR A 141 38.84 16.90 9.11
N SER A 142 39.98 17.48 8.73
CA SER A 142 41.31 16.89 8.91
C SER A 142 41.87 16.88 10.34
N TYR A 143 41.17 17.48 11.32
CA TYR A 143 41.65 17.53 12.70
C TYR A 143 41.66 16.13 13.35
N ASN A 144 42.88 15.58 13.52
CA ASN A 144 43.12 14.21 14.00
C ASN A 144 42.33 13.14 13.22
N ASN A 145 42.04 13.41 11.95
CA ASN A 145 41.30 12.50 11.08
C ASN A 145 41.99 12.43 9.72
N TYR A 146 42.47 11.24 9.38
CA TYR A 146 43.19 10.95 8.14
C TYR A 146 42.36 10.07 7.19
N ASN A 147 41.07 9.89 7.48
CA ASN A 147 40.18 9.11 6.64
C ASN A 147 40.04 9.79 5.27
N THR A 148 39.98 8.98 4.21
CA THR A 148 39.66 9.45 2.85
C THR A 148 38.23 9.10 2.45
N SER A 149 37.50 8.39 3.32
CA SER A 149 36.09 8.05 3.15
C SER A 149 35.36 8.20 4.47
N ALA A 150 34.13 8.71 4.42
CA ALA A 150 33.29 8.82 5.61
C ALA A 150 32.94 7.43 6.14
N SER A 151 32.92 7.29 7.46
CA SER A 151 32.72 6.00 8.13
C SER A 151 31.45 5.25 7.73
N CYS A 152 30.39 5.96 7.35
CA CYS A 152 29.13 5.37 6.88
C CYS A 152 29.22 4.68 5.50
N PHE A 153 30.32 4.85 4.77
CA PHE A 153 30.61 4.12 3.53
C PHE A 153 31.43 2.86 3.75
N ASN A 154 32.05 2.72 4.93
CA ASN A 154 32.92 1.59 5.22
C ASN A 154 32.12 0.32 5.45
N ASP A 155 32.70 -0.78 4.99
CA ASP A 155 32.20 -2.13 5.20
C ASP A 155 33.36 -3.04 5.55
N ASP A 156 33.11 -3.96 6.48
CA ASP A 156 34.07 -4.94 6.95
C ASP A 156 33.65 -6.33 6.50
N ALA A 157 34.03 -6.66 5.26
CA ALA A 157 33.75 -7.96 4.64
C ALA A 157 34.36 -9.13 5.43
N SER A 158 35.33 -8.90 6.32
CA SER A 158 35.87 -9.97 7.19
C SER A 158 34.86 -10.48 8.21
N LYS A 159 33.79 -9.71 8.47
CA LYS A 159 32.66 -10.10 9.31
C LYS A 159 31.58 -10.85 8.54
N ASN A 160 31.66 -10.91 7.21
CA ASN A 160 30.62 -11.51 6.40
C ASN A 160 30.51 -13.02 6.67
N PRO A 161 29.28 -13.54 6.84
CA PRO A 161 29.05 -14.97 7.03
C PRO A 161 29.35 -15.76 5.76
N ALA A 162 29.66 -17.05 5.91
CA ALA A 162 29.91 -17.96 4.79
C ALA A 162 28.61 -18.45 4.13
N GLY A 163 27.92 -17.55 3.39
CA GLY A 163 26.75 -17.87 2.58
C GLY A 163 25.49 -18.27 3.36
N TYR A 164 24.42 -18.64 2.62
CA TYR A 164 23.10 -19.00 3.18
C TYR A 164 23.10 -20.10 4.24
N SER A 165 24.05 -21.04 4.20
CA SER A 165 24.08 -22.21 5.09
C SER A 165 24.07 -21.85 6.58
N VAL A 166 24.58 -20.67 6.95
CA VAL A 166 24.58 -20.16 8.32
C VAL A 166 23.18 -19.75 8.80
N TYR A 167 22.29 -19.34 7.89
CA TYR A 167 20.98 -18.76 8.20
C TYR A 167 19.81 -19.65 7.83
N SER A 168 20.03 -20.66 6.98
CA SER A 168 18.97 -21.37 6.26
C SER A 168 17.89 -21.94 7.17
N GLU A 169 18.28 -22.55 8.30
CA GLU A 169 17.33 -23.13 9.24
C GLU A 169 16.50 -22.06 9.96
N LYS A 170 17.13 -20.98 10.43
CA LYS A 170 16.45 -19.89 11.14
C LYS A 170 15.53 -19.10 10.22
N ALA A 171 15.97 -18.79 8.99
CA ALA A 171 15.16 -18.06 8.02
C ALA A 171 13.89 -18.83 7.63
N LYS A 172 14.01 -20.15 7.38
CA LYS A 172 12.85 -21.03 7.14
C LYS A 172 11.92 -21.12 8.34
N LYS A 173 12.48 -21.30 9.53
CA LYS A 173 11.69 -21.32 10.77
C LYS A 173 10.96 -19.99 11.01
N ALA A 174 11.60 -18.86 10.69
CA ALA A 174 10.96 -17.54 10.77
C ALA A 174 9.81 -17.40 9.76
N GLN A 175 10.00 -17.89 8.53
CA GLN A 175 8.93 -17.96 7.53
C GLN A 175 7.74 -18.77 8.06
N ASP A 176 7.97 -19.94 8.64
CA ASP A 176 6.92 -20.82 9.17
C ASP A 176 6.18 -20.19 10.36
N VAL A 177 6.92 -19.61 11.32
CA VAL A 177 6.35 -18.90 12.47
C VAL A 177 5.49 -17.73 12.02
N LEU A 178 5.99 -16.92 11.07
CA LEU A 178 5.26 -15.78 10.53
C LEU A 178 4.01 -16.22 9.75
N ALA A 179 4.12 -17.23 8.89
CA ALA A 179 2.99 -17.77 8.13
C ALA A 179 1.88 -18.31 9.06
N GLN A 180 2.26 -19.09 10.08
CA GLN A 180 1.33 -19.60 11.07
C GLN A 180 0.66 -18.46 11.85
N LYS A 181 1.43 -17.46 12.29
CA LYS A 181 0.90 -16.32 13.02
C LYS A 181 -0.11 -15.54 12.18
N ILE A 182 0.22 -15.25 10.92
CA ILE A 182 -0.68 -14.60 9.95
C ILE A 182 -1.96 -15.41 9.77
N TYR A 183 -1.86 -16.72 9.59
CA TYR A 183 -3.02 -17.60 9.44
C TYR A 183 -3.95 -17.55 10.67
N ASP A 184 -3.37 -17.59 11.87
CA ASP A 184 -4.13 -17.57 13.11
C ASP A 184 -4.78 -16.23 13.40
N THR A 185 -4.10 -15.11 13.13
CA THR A 185 -4.66 -13.77 13.42
C THR A 185 -5.54 -13.25 12.29
N THR A 186 -5.06 -13.27 11.05
CA THR A 186 -5.75 -12.66 9.90
C THR A 186 -6.93 -13.52 9.46
N PHE A 187 -6.74 -14.84 9.39
CA PHE A 187 -7.78 -15.77 8.96
C PHE A 187 -8.48 -16.50 10.10
N LYS A 188 -8.13 -16.19 11.36
CA LYS A 188 -8.74 -16.81 12.55
C LYS A 188 -8.67 -18.34 12.48
N SER A 189 -7.51 -18.84 12.06
CA SER A 189 -7.26 -20.26 11.80
C SER A 189 -8.28 -20.85 10.82
N GLY A 190 -8.47 -20.17 9.68
CA GLY A 190 -9.38 -20.57 8.59
C GLY A 190 -10.87 -20.27 8.80
N LYS A 191 -11.28 -19.69 9.94
CA LYS A 191 -12.67 -19.29 10.18
C LYS A 191 -13.10 -18.09 9.33
N TYR A 192 -12.16 -17.21 9.00
CA TYR A 192 -12.37 -16.12 8.05
C TYR A 192 -11.81 -16.52 6.69
N VAL A 193 -12.68 -16.59 5.68
CA VAL A 193 -12.33 -16.95 4.30
C VAL A 193 -12.47 -15.70 3.43
N PRO A 194 -11.37 -15.12 2.91
CA PRO A 194 -11.44 -13.95 2.03
C PRO A 194 -12.08 -14.30 0.67
N GLY A 195 -12.53 -13.28 -0.04
CA GLY A 195 -13.13 -13.38 -1.37
C GLY A 195 -12.85 -12.13 -2.19
N VAL A 196 -13.54 -11.95 -3.31
CA VAL A 196 -13.40 -10.78 -4.20
C VAL A 196 -13.63 -9.46 -3.45
N GLU A 197 -14.46 -9.46 -2.40
CA GLU A 197 -14.68 -8.29 -1.54
C GLU A 197 -13.49 -7.91 -0.64
N ASP A 198 -12.53 -8.82 -0.48
CA ASP A 198 -11.31 -8.66 0.32
C ASP A 198 -10.08 -9.10 -0.49
N SER A 199 -9.72 -8.31 -1.49
CA SER A 199 -8.57 -8.58 -2.36
C SER A 199 -7.24 -8.55 -1.60
N SER A 200 -7.13 -7.79 -0.51
CA SER A 200 -5.93 -7.79 0.35
C SER A 200 -5.79 -9.10 1.14
N GLY A 201 -6.89 -9.66 1.66
CA GLY A 201 -6.90 -11.01 2.20
C GLY A 201 -6.51 -12.06 1.16
N LEU A 202 -6.98 -11.95 -0.09
CA LEU A 202 -6.55 -12.84 -1.17
C LEU A 202 -5.05 -12.73 -1.48
N TYR A 203 -4.46 -11.54 -1.40
CA TYR A 203 -3.01 -11.36 -1.56
C TYR A 203 -2.20 -11.95 -0.40
N THR A 204 -2.78 -11.93 0.81
CA THR A 204 -2.23 -12.65 1.97
C THR A 204 -2.30 -14.16 1.75
N VAL A 205 -3.38 -14.69 1.15
CA VAL A 205 -3.48 -16.12 0.76
C VAL A 205 -2.41 -16.48 -0.27
N PHE A 206 -2.19 -15.64 -1.29
CA PHE A 206 -1.07 -15.81 -2.24
C PHE A 206 0.27 -15.94 -1.51
N SER A 207 0.50 -15.07 -0.51
CA SER A 207 1.74 -15.07 0.27
C SER A 207 1.92 -16.36 1.07
N LEU A 208 0.88 -16.85 1.74
CA LEU A 208 0.89 -18.13 2.46
C LEU A 208 1.14 -19.32 1.51
N ALA A 209 0.42 -19.37 0.38
CA ALA A 209 0.52 -20.45 -0.58
C ALA A 209 1.92 -20.52 -1.22
N ARG A 210 2.52 -19.38 -1.58
CA ARG A 210 3.89 -19.31 -2.11
C ARG A 210 4.95 -19.64 -1.08
N ALA A 211 4.72 -19.30 0.20
CA ALA A 211 5.55 -19.73 1.32
C ALA A 211 5.39 -21.22 1.67
N GLY A 212 4.54 -21.97 0.95
CA GLY A 212 4.36 -23.42 1.16
C GLY A 212 3.54 -23.78 2.41
N PHE A 213 2.88 -22.81 3.03
CA PHE A 213 2.06 -23.04 4.22
C PHE A 213 0.94 -24.06 3.93
N LYS A 214 0.74 -25.03 4.82
CA LYS A 214 -0.20 -26.14 4.60
C LYS A 214 -1.56 -25.84 5.21
N ALA A 215 -2.54 -25.51 4.37
CA ALA A 215 -3.90 -25.16 4.78
C ALA A 215 -4.96 -25.56 3.73
N ASP A 216 -4.86 -26.78 3.20
CA ASP A 216 -5.62 -27.30 2.05
C ASP A 216 -7.13 -26.98 2.08
N LYS A 217 -7.82 -27.33 3.19
CA LYS A 217 -9.27 -27.05 3.34
C LYS A 217 -9.60 -25.56 3.32
N PHE A 218 -8.71 -24.72 3.83
CA PHE A 218 -8.89 -23.27 3.79
C PHE A 218 -8.70 -22.75 2.36
N TYR A 219 -7.68 -23.23 1.64
CA TYR A 219 -7.45 -22.89 0.24
C TYR A 219 -8.60 -23.31 -0.68
N ASP A 220 -9.16 -24.50 -0.46
CA ASP A 220 -10.38 -24.96 -1.13
C ASP A 220 -11.55 -24.00 -0.92
N ALA A 221 -11.76 -23.58 0.33
CA ALA A 221 -12.82 -22.64 0.68
C ALA A 221 -12.62 -21.26 0.04
N VAL A 222 -11.38 -20.76 0.00
CA VAL A 222 -11.01 -19.51 -0.68
C VAL A 222 -11.33 -19.59 -2.16
N TYR A 223 -10.84 -20.62 -2.87
CA TYR A 223 -11.08 -20.75 -4.30
C TYR A 223 -12.57 -20.93 -4.61
N ALA A 224 -13.28 -21.78 -3.87
CA ALA A 224 -14.72 -21.97 -4.05
C ALA A 224 -15.51 -20.66 -3.91
N LYS A 225 -15.13 -19.81 -2.94
CA LYS A 225 -15.75 -18.50 -2.73
C LYS A 225 -15.46 -17.53 -3.87
N VAL A 226 -14.19 -17.39 -4.28
CA VAL A 226 -13.78 -16.55 -5.42
C VAL A 226 -14.49 -16.99 -6.71
N LYS A 227 -14.51 -18.30 -6.99
CA LYS A 227 -15.18 -18.91 -8.15
C LYS A 227 -16.68 -18.60 -8.19
N ALA A 228 -17.38 -18.67 -7.06
CA ALA A 228 -18.79 -18.34 -6.96
C ALA A 228 -19.06 -16.84 -7.17
N GLN A 229 -18.21 -15.97 -6.61
CA GLN A 229 -18.35 -14.51 -6.68
C GLN A 229 -18.08 -13.97 -8.08
N LEU A 230 -16.98 -14.37 -8.71
CA LEU A 230 -16.67 -13.98 -10.09
C LEU A 230 -17.73 -14.51 -11.07
N GLY A 231 -18.22 -15.73 -10.85
CA GLY A 231 -19.36 -16.27 -11.61
C GLY A 231 -20.63 -15.44 -11.50
N ALA A 232 -20.91 -14.83 -10.34
CA ALA A 232 -22.07 -13.95 -10.15
C ALA A 232 -21.88 -12.54 -10.73
N ILE A 233 -20.64 -12.05 -10.81
CA ILE A 233 -20.31 -10.81 -11.54
C ILE A 233 -20.49 -11.02 -13.05
N LYS A 234 -20.05 -12.17 -13.59
CA LYS A 234 -20.19 -12.51 -15.01
C LYS A 234 -21.65 -12.69 -15.45
N LYS A 235 -22.49 -13.32 -14.62
CA LYS A 235 -23.88 -13.69 -14.95
C LYS A 235 -24.86 -12.51 -14.85
N THR A 236 -26.13 -12.74 -15.20
CA THR A 236 -27.23 -11.75 -15.31
C THR A 236 -27.45 -10.85 -14.10
N THR A 237 -27.05 -11.26 -12.89
CA THR A 237 -27.13 -10.39 -11.71
C THR A 237 -26.12 -9.25 -11.73
N GLY A 238 -24.96 -9.44 -12.38
CA GLY A 238 -23.86 -8.48 -12.47
C GLY A 238 -23.21 -8.12 -11.14
N LYS A 239 -23.53 -8.86 -10.05
CA LYS A 239 -23.15 -8.55 -8.67
C LYS A 239 -23.38 -9.72 -7.71
N PHE A 240 -22.72 -9.69 -6.55
CA PHE A 240 -23.00 -10.54 -5.38
C PHE A 240 -23.19 -9.70 -4.12
N TYR A 241 -23.80 -10.27 -3.07
CA TYR A 241 -23.95 -9.61 -1.77
C TYR A 241 -22.80 -10.00 -0.83
N ASP A 242 -22.08 -9.00 -0.36
CA ASP A 242 -21.07 -9.12 0.69
C ASP A 242 -21.76 -8.92 2.04
N ASP A 243 -21.90 -10.02 2.78
CA ASP A 243 -22.53 -10.01 4.10
C ASP A 243 -21.62 -9.42 5.19
N THR A 244 -20.31 -9.32 4.96
CA THR A 244 -19.38 -8.69 5.92
C THR A 244 -19.58 -7.18 5.93
N ASN A 245 -19.53 -6.56 4.74
CA ASN A 245 -19.68 -5.11 4.60
C ASN A 245 -21.12 -4.67 4.30
N LYS A 246 -22.07 -5.62 4.28
CA LYS A 246 -23.51 -5.41 4.05
C LYS A 246 -23.81 -4.62 2.76
N LYS A 247 -23.06 -4.88 1.68
CA LYS A 247 -23.17 -4.17 0.39
C LYS A 247 -23.15 -5.13 -0.79
N TYR A 248 -23.60 -4.66 -1.97
CA TYR A 248 -23.39 -5.40 -3.21
C TYR A 248 -22.04 -5.05 -3.82
N VAL A 249 -21.35 -6.08 -4.33
CA VAL A 249 -20.11 -5.95 -5.09
C VAL A 249 -20.38 -6.33 -6.54
N SER A 250 -19.97 -5.47 -7.47
CA SER A 250 -20.06 -5.64 -8.92
C SER A 250 -18.76 -5.16 -9.59
N GLN A 251 -18.60 -5.43 -10.88
CA GLN A 251 -17.50 -4.82 -11.66
C GLN A 251 -17.53 -3.30 -11.54
N GLY A 252 -18.72 -2.68 -11.60
CA GLY A 252 -18.87 -1.24 -11.44
C GLY A 252 -18.56 -0.71 -10.04
N SER A 253 -18.61 -1.53 -8.98
CA SER A 253 -18.13 -1.10 -7.66
C SER A 253 -16.62 -1.24 -7.50
N ILE A 254 -16.03 -2.28 -8.12
CA ILE A 254 -14.57 -2.44 -8.18
C ILE A 254 -13.98 -1.24 -8.93
N LEU A 255 -14.55 -0.84 -10.07
CA LEU A 255 -14.02 0.30 -10.84
C LEU A 255 -14.08 1.66 -10.13
N LYS A 256 -14.87 1.80 -9.07
CA LYS A 256 -15.02 3.05 -8.32
C LYS A 256 -14.06 3.17 -7.14
N ASP A 257 -13.28 2.15 -6.86
CA ASP A 257 -12.34 2.15 -5.73
C ASP A 257 -11.00 2.86 -6.04
N GLY A 258 -10.72 3.16 -7.32
CA GLY A 258 -9.47 3.78 -7.77
C GLY A 258 -8.27 2.82 -7.82
N ALA A 259 -8.47 1.55 -7.48
CA ALA A 259 -7.45 0.51 -7.35
C ALA A 259 -7.81 -0.79 -8.11
N ALA A 260 -8.69 -0.69 -9.11
CA ALA A 260 -9.24 -1.84 -9.83
C ALA A 260 -8.16 -2.80 -10.37
N SER A 261 -7.10 -2.28 -10.98
CA SER A 261 -5.98 -3.09 -11.49
C SER A 261 -5.29 -3.89 -10.39
N GLN A 262 -5.01 -3.29 -9.23
CA GLN A 262 -4.43 -4.01 -8.10
C GLN A 262 -5.42 -5.02 -7.51
N THR A 263 -6.72 -4.71 -7.44
CA THR A 263 -7.74 -5.66 -7.00
C THR A 263 -7.74 -6.90 -7.89
N TYR A 264 -7.79 -6.74 -9.21
CA TYR A 264 -7.75 -7.89 -10.14
C TYR A 264 -6.42 -8.64 -10.08
N ALA A 265 -5.29 -7.93 -9.94
CA ALA A 265 -3.97 -8.55 -9.87
C ALA A 265 -3.83 -9.44 -8.63
N LYS A 266 -4.27 -8.95 -7.46
CA LYS A 266 -4.27 -9.73 -6.20
C LYS A 266 -5.13 -10.98 -6.31
N ILE A 267 -6.29 -10.89 -6.97
CA ILE A 267 -7.15 -12.05 -7.22
C ILE A 267 -6.47 -13.03 -8.17
N ALA A 268 -5.91 -12.56 -9.28
CA ALA A 268 -5.22 -13.40 -10.26
C ALA A 268 -4.01 -14.13 -9.65
N LEU A 269 -3.16 -13.43 -8.90
CA LEU A 269 -2.02 -14.02 -8.19
C LEU A 269 -2.46 -15.11 -7.21
N CYS A 270 -3.53 -14.85 -6.43
CA CYS A 270 -4.10 -15.85 -5.53
C CYS A 270 -4.61 -17.08 -6.28
N VAL A 271 -5.39 -16.89 -7.35
CA VAL A 271 -5.91 -17.99 -8.18
C VAL A 271 -4.76 -18.82 -8.78
N THR A 272 -3.74 -18.17 -9.36
CA THR A 272 -2.55 -18.84 -9.89
C THR A 272 -1.82 -19.65 -8.80
N ALA A 273 -1.55 -19.06 -7.64
CA ALA A 273 -0.84 -19.74 -6.55
C ALA A 273 -1.62 -20.91 -5.93
N LEU A 274 -2.94 -20.96 -6.13
CA LEU A 274 -3.81 -22.09 -5.76
C LEU A 274 -3.93 -23.14 -6.89
N GLY A 275 -3.09 -23.07 -7.92
CA GLY A 275 -3.04 -24.04 -9.02
C GLY A 275 -4.21 -23.93 -9.99
N LYS A 276 -4.79 -22.73 -10.13
CA LYS A 276 -5.96 -22.48 -10.99
C LYS A 276 -5.64 -21.43 -12.04
N ASP A 277 -6.34 -21.54 -13.17
CA ASP A 277 -6.19 -20.61 -14.29
C ASP A 277 -6.96 -19.31 -14.04
N ALA A 278 -6.24 -18.19 -13.92
CA ALA A 278 -6.83 -16.87 -13.73
C ALA A 278 -7.48 -16.31 -15.02
N SER A 279 -7.19 -16.87 -16.19
CA SER A 279 -7.83 -16.50 -17.45
C SER A 279 -9.25 -17.08 -17.60
N ASP A 280 -9.60 -18.11 -16.81
CA ASP A 280 -10.95 -18.66 -16.72
C ASP A 280 -11.34 -19.09 -15.30
N VAL A 281 -11.92 -18.16 -14.55
CA VAL A 281 -12.53 -18.45 -13.25
C VAL A 281 -14.05 -18.44 -13.37
N ASN A 282 -14.64 -19.62 -13.60
CA ASN A 282 -16.10 -19.77 -13.81
C ASN A 282 -16.62 -18.90 -14.97
N GLY A 283 -15.81 -18.80 -16.03
CA GLY A 283 -16.06 -17.99 -17.21
C GLY A 283 -15.77 -16.50 -17.05
N PHE A 284 -15.14 -16.08 -15.96
CA PHE A 284 -14.65 -14.71 -15.76
C PHE A 284 -13.13 -14.68 -16.00
N ASN A 285 -12.68 -13.84 -16.95
CA ASN A 285 -11.27 -13.73 -17.30
C ASN A 285 -10.63 -12.54 -16.56
N LEU A 286 -9.81 -12.82 -15.54
CA LEU A 286 -9.12 -11.78 -14.77
C LEU A 286 -7.98 -11.15 -15.58
N ILE A 287 -7.29 -11.93 -16.41
CA ILE A 287 -6.17 -11.49 -17.25
C ILE A 287 -6.65 -10.48 -18.29
N GLU A 288 -7.80 -10.74 -18.92
CA GLU A 288 -8.44 -9.78 -19.83
C GLU A 288 -8.74 -8.45 -19.12
N LYS A 289 -9.20 -8.48 -17.85
CA LYS A 289 -9.46 -7.24 -17.09
C LYS A 289 -8.19 -6.48 -16.75
N LEU A 290 -7.06 -7.16 -16.56
CA LEU A 290 -5.79 -6.52 -16.29
C LEU A 290 -5.21 -5.82 -17.53
N ALA A 291 -5.47 -6.35 -18.73
CA ALA A 291 -5.04 -5.73 -19.99
C ALA A 291 -6.01 -4.65 -20.51
N ASP A 292 -7.27 -4.62 -20.06
CA ASP A 292 -8.29 -3.68 -20.54
C ASP A 292 -7.95 -2.22 -20.17
N LYS A 293 -7.81 -1.36 -21.19
CA LYS A 293 -7.44 0.05 -21.04
C LYS A 293 -8.43 0.83 -20.15
N SER A 294 -9.72 0.49 -20.19
CA SER A 294 -10.73 1.17 -19.35
C SER A 294 -10.57 0.82 -17.87
N ILE A 295 -10.11 -0.40 -17.56
CA ILE A 295 -9.81 -0.82 -16.19
C ILE A 295 -8.53 -0.14 -15.70
N TYR A 296 -7.51 -0.09 -16.58
CA TYR A 296 -6.26 0.59 -16.32
C TYR A 296 -6.47 2.09 -16.02
N GLU A 297 -7.27 2.79 -16.83
CA GLU A 297 -7.62 4.20 -16.65
C GLU A 297 -8.46 4.46 -15.39
N ALA A 298 -9.26 3.48 -14.97
CA ALA A 298 -10.04 3.55 -13.72
C ALA A 298 -9.19 3.37 -12.45
N SER A 299 -7.90 3.05 -12.58
CA SER A 299 -6.98 2.92 -11.46
C SER A 299 -5.93 4.03 -11.46
N SER A 300 -5.65 4.62 -10.30
CA SER A 300 -4.68 5.73 -10.15
C SER A 300 -3.65 5.47 -9.04
N ILE A 301 -3.40 4.21 -8.73
CA ILE A 301 -2.40 3.79 -7.75
C ILE A 301 -1.00 3.84 -8.37
N TYR A 302 0.01 4.18 -7.58
CA TYR A 302 1.39 4.31 -8.07
C TYR A 302 2.04 2.98 -8.51
N SER A 303 1.57 1.84 -8.00
CA SER A 303 2.11 0.50 -8.32
C SER A 303 1.28 -0.27 -9.35
N ARG A 304 0.53 0.44 -10.19
CA ARG A 304 -0.47 -0.16 -11.09
C ARG A 304 0.17 -1.10 -12.10
N GLU A 305 1.18 -0.64 -12.80
CA GLU A 305 1.90 -1.37 -13.85
C GLU A 305 2.62 -2.58 -13.24
N THR A 306 3.29 -2.38 -12.11
CA THR A 306 3.92 -3.45 -11.32
C THR A 306 2.95 -4.57 -10.98
N MET A 307 1.80 -4.24 -10.39
CA MET A 307 0.81 -5.24 -9.99
C MET A 307 0.24 -5.99 -11.20
N ILE A 308 -0.01 -5.29 -12.31
CA ILE A 308 -0.49 -5.92 -13.56
C ILE A 308 0.56 -6.91 -14.06
N LEU A 309 1.82 -6.47 -14.26
CA LEU A 309 2.91 -7.29 -14.77
C LEU A 309 3.13 -8.53 -13.91
N MET A 310 3.24 -8.37 -12.58
CA MET A 310 3.38 -9.49 -11.65
C MET A 310 2.26 -10.53 -11.83
N ALA A 311 1.01 -10.10 -11.99
CA ALA A 311 -0.11 -11.01 -12.20
C ALA A 311 -0.09 -11.71 -13.56
N ILE A 312 0.11 -10.98 -14.66
CA ILE A 312 0.08 -11.57 -16.00
C ILE A 312 1.29 -12.47 -16.25
N ASP A 313 2.44 -12.17 -15.64
CA ASP A 313 3.66 -12.96 -15.80
C ASP A 313 3.73 -14.10 -14.78
N SER A 314 2.88 -14.11 -13.75
CA SER A 314 2.83 -15.19 -12.74
C SER A 314 2.61 -16.59 -13.32
N ASN A 315 2.03 -16.69 -14.51
CA ASN A 315 1.90 -17.95 -15.25
C ASN A 315 2.14 -17.75 -16.76
N ASN A 316 2.89 -16.70 -17.13
CA ASN A 316 3.10 -16.27 -18.51
C ASN A 316 1.79 -16.21 -19.33
N TYR A 317 0.75 -15.60 -18.78
CA TYR A 317 -0.58 -15.57 -19.39
C TYR A 317 -0.57 -14.86 -20.74
N GLU A 318 -1.31 -15.43 -21.70
CA GLU A 318 -1.58 -14.78 -22.97
C GLU A 318 -2.50 -13.58 -22.77
N LEU A 319 -2.13 -12.45 -23.38
CA LEU A 319 -2.92 -11.23 -23.34
C LEU A 319 -3.85 -11.16 -24.54
N LYS A 320 -5.06 -10.66 -24.30
CA LYS A 320 -5.98 -10.36 -25.38
C LYS A 320 -5.45 -9.19 -26.21
N THR A 321 -5.55 -9.32 -27.53
CA THR A 321 -5.07 -8.32 -28.48
C THR A 321 -6.20 -7.40 -28.96
N GLY A 322 -5.84 -6.23 -29.48
CA GLY A 322 -6.76 -5.26 -30.09
C GLY A 322 -6.73 -3.89 -29.40
N ASP A 323 -7.35 -2.89 -30.01
CA ASP A 323 -7.18 -1.47 -29.64
C ASP A 323 -7.58 -1.14 -28.19
N ASN A 324 -8.48 -1.93 -27.60
CA ASN A 324 -8.96 -1.74 -26.23
C ASN A 324 -8.04 -2.33 -25.15
N TYR A 325 -6.98 -3.05 -25.54
CA TYR A 325 -6.11 -3.76 -24.62
C TYR A 325 -4.69 -3.21 -24.67
N LEU A 326 -4.05 -3.16 -23.51
CA LEU A 326 -2.62 -2.91 -23.37
C LEU A 326 -1.84 -4.16 -23.74
N THR A 327 -0.72 -3.95 -24.41
CA THR A 327 0.30 -4.96 -24.66
C THR A 327 1.23 -5.08 -23.46
N ARG A 328 1.93 -6.21 -23.38
CA ARG A 328 2.98 -6.43 -22.38
C ARG A 328 4.12 -5.41 -22.54
N ALA A 329 4.56 -5.16 -23.77
CA ALA A 329 5.57 -4.16 -24.08
C ALA A 329 5.18 -2.74 -23.62
N GLU A 330 3.92 -2.34 -23.81
CA GLU A 330 3.43 -1.04 -23.33
C GLU A 330 3.50 -0.89 -21.81
N LEU A 331 3.31 -1.98 -21.05
CA LEU A 331 3.41 -1.98 -19.59
C LEU A 331 4.86 -1.99 -19.13
N VAL A 332 5.71 -2.81 -19.74
CA VAL A 332 7.16 -2.88 -19.44
C VAL A 332 7.81 -1.53 -19.72
N ASN A 333 7.60 -0.94 -20.91
CA ASN A 333 8.22 0.32 -21.29
C ASN A 333 7.77 1.48 -20.38
N LYS A 334 6.50 1.50 -19.94
CA LYS A 334 6.03 2.47 -18.92
C LYS A 334 6.74 2.27 -17.59
N THR A 335 6.87 1.03 -17.16
CA THR A 335 7.53 0.67 -15.90
C THR A 335 9.00 1.13 -15.93
N VAL A 336 9.73 0.85 -17.03
CA VAL A 336 11.10 1.32 -17.24
C VAL A 336 11.18 2.84 -17.24
N SER A 337 10.30 3.53 -17.96
CA SER A 337 10.35 4.99 -18.09
C SER A 337 10.12 5.75 -16.78
N ASP A 338 9.46 5.14 -15.80
CA ASP A 338 9.10 5.78 -14.54
C ASP A 338 10.14 5.52 -13.42
N VAL A 339 11.17 4.71 -13.68
CA VAL A 339 12.16 4.32 -12.65
C VAL A 339 12.86 5.52 -12.02
N ASP A 340 13.28 6.52 -12.80
CA ASP A 340 13.94 7.70 -12.24
C ASP A 340 12.96 8.54 -11.37
N SER A 341 11.67 8.59 -11.72
CA SER A 341 10.61 9.21 -10.88
C SER A 341 10.40 8.43 -9.57
N GLN A 342 10.44 7.11 -9.61
CA GLN A 342 10.29 6.27 -8.43
C GLN A 342 11.53 6.34 -7.52
N ILE A 343 12.74 6.45 -8.09
CA ILE A 343 13.96 6.78 -7.32
C ILE A 343 13.78 8.11 -6.59
N LYS A 344 13.36 9.17 -7.29
CA LYS A 344 13.08 10.47 -6.67
C LYS A 344 12.09 10.34 -5.50
N THR A 345 10.97 9.66 -5.73
CA THR A 345 9.95 9.41 -4.71
C THR A 345 10.55 8.71 -3.48
N SER A 346 11.35 7.67 -3.69
CA SER A 346 12.04 6.96 -2.61
C SER A 346 12.98 7.86 -1.80
N LEU A 347 13.73 8.74 -2.45
CA LEU A 347 14.62 9.69 -1.79
C LEU A 347 13.84 10.75 -0.98
N GLU A 348 12.68 11.19 -1.46
CA GLU A 348 11.81 12.14 -0.75
C GLU A 348 11.11 11.50 0.47
N TRP A 349 10.74 10.23 0.37
CA TRP A 349 10.12 9.48 1.48
C TRP A 349 11.11 8.95 2.51
N ASN A 350 12.42 9.01 2.21
CA ASN A 350 13.46 8.35 2.98
C ASN A 350 13.15 6.85 3.16
N SER A 351 12.70 6.20 2.09
CA SER A 351 12.36 4.78 2.03
C SER A 351 12.50 4.27 0.59
N LEU A 352 13.14 3.13 0.40
CA LEU A 352 13.43 2.59 -0.94
C LEU A 352 12.24 1.89 -1.60
N ASP A 353 11.09 1.76 -0.91
CA ASP A 353 9.96 0.93 -1.34
C ASP A 353 9.50 1.22 -2.77
N SER A 354 9.34 2.50 -3.12
CA SER A 354 8.84 2.94 -4.43
C SER A 354 9.75 2.51 -5.57
N ALA A 355 11.06 2.81 -5.50
CA ALA A 355 12.03 2.39 -6.52
C ALA A 355 12.17 0.86 -6.59
N VAL A 356 12.24 0.20 -5.43
CA VAL A 356 12.43 -1.25 -5.33
C VAL A 356 11.24 -2.02 -5.93
N MET A 357 10.01 -1.62 -5.59
CA MET A 357 8.80 -2.23 -6.16
C MET A 357 8.67 -2.00 -7.67
N GLN A 358 9.20 -0.89 -8.19
CA GLN A 358 9.13 -0.58 -9.62
C GLN A 358 9.85 -1.63 -10.48
N ILE A 359 10.99 -2.16 -10.00
CA ILE A 359 11.81 -3.09 -10.78
C ILE A 359 11.48 -4.57 -10.55
N GLN A 360 10.70 -4.90 -9.51
CA GLN A 360 10.26 -6.28 -9.24
C GLN A 360 9.64 -7.02 -10.43
N PRO A 361 8.80 -6.43 -11.29
CA PRO A 361 8.28 -7.15 -12.47
C PRO A 361 9.29 -7.19 -13.63
N LEU A 362 10.34 -6.36 -13.59
CA LEU A 362 11.28 -6.16 -14.69
C LEU A 362 12.38 -7.22 -14.76
N TYR A 363 12.67 -7.93 -13.67
CA TYR A 363 13.73 -8.96 -13.63
C TYR A 363 13.65 -9.95 -14.81
N ALA A 364 12.44 -10.39 -15.18
CA ALA A 364 12.25 -11.34 -16.26
C ALA A 364 12.65 -10.76 -17.62
N TYR A 365 12.48 -9.45 -17.81
CA TYR A 365 12.71 -8.74 -19.07
C TYR A 365 14.15 -8.30 -19.29
N GLU A 366 15.05 -8.52 -18.31
CA GLU A 366 16.49 -8.41 -18.56
C GLU A 366 16.95 -9.47 -19.59
N THR A 367 16.28 -10.63 -19.61
CA THR A 367 16.65 -11.76 -20.47
C THR A 367 15.54 -12.18 -21.43
N LYS A 368 14.26 -12.06 -21.05
CA LYS A 368 13.11 -12.48 -21.87
C LYS A 368 13.00 -11.64 -23.15
N ASP A 369 12.86 -12.32 -24.30
CA ASP A 369 12.50 -11.68 -25.56
C ASP A 369 11.01 -11.31 -25.56
N GLU A 370 10.73 -10.01 -25.58
CA GLU A 370 9.37 -9.47 -25.74
C GLU A 370 9.39 -8.40 -26.83
N ALA A 371 8.58 -8.58 -27.88
CA ALA A 371 8.59 -7.68 -29.02
C ALA A 371 8.23 -6.25 -28.59
N GLY A 372 9.10 -5.29 -28.93
CA GLY A 372 8.93 -3.87 -28.56
C GLY A 372 9.46 -3.49 -27.18
N VAL A 373 10.17 -4.41 -26.50
CA VAL A 373 10.92 -4.12 -25.26
C VAL A 373 12.41 -4.04 -25.57
N ASP A 374 13.05 -2.99 -25.08
CA ASP A 374 14.51 -2.83 -25.11
C ASP A 374 15.12 -3.41 -23.82
N LYS A 375 15.81 -4.54 -23.94
CA LYS A 375 16.42 -5.23 -22.80
C LYS A 375 17.56 -4.45 -22.17
N GLU A 376 18.31 -3.67 -22.96
CA GLU A 376 19.42 -2.86 -22.43
C GLU A 376 18.85 -1.71 -21.58
N ALA A 377 17.76 -1.09 -22.01
CA ALA A 377 17.05 -0.08 -21.23
C ALA A 377 16.45 -0.68 -19.94
N VAL A 378 15.84 -1.87 -20.02
CA VAL A 378 15.33 -2.60 -18.83
C VAL A 378 16.46 -2.88 -17.85
N LYS A 379 17.56 -3.46 -18.32
CA LYS A 379 18.72 -3.80 -17.50
C LYS A 379 19.30 -2.55 -16.83
N LYS A 380 19.51 -1.48 -17.60
CA LYS A 380 20.01 -0.21 -17.08
C LYS A 380 19.12 0.37 -15.98
N ALA A 381 17.81 0.29 -16.14
CA ALA A 381 16.86 0.72 -15.12
C ALA A 381 16.90 -0.15 -13.85
N CYS A 382 17.01 -1.47 -14.01
CA CYS A 382 17.18 -2.39 -12.88
C CYS A 382 18.50 -2.13 -12.13
N ASP A 383 19.61 -2.02 -12.86
CA ASP A 383 20.95 -1.78 -12.30
C ASP A 383 21.03 -0.47 -11.50
N LYS A 384 20.32 0.58 -11.94
CA LYS A 384 20.20 1.84 -11.19
C LYS A 384 19.58 1.60 -9.80
N VAL A 385 18.47 0.87 -9.72
CA VAL A 385 17.78 0.61 -8.45
C VAL A 385 18.54 -0.40 -7.60
N LEU A 386 19.12 -1.44 -8.18
CA LEU A 386 20.00 -2.38 -7.45
C LEU A 386 21.19 -1.65 -6.84
N SER A 387 21.85 -0.76 -7.60
CA SER A 387 22.92 0.10 -7.08
C SER A 387 22.44 0.98 -5.92
N LEU A 388 21.22 1.54 -6.01
CA LEU A 388 20.63 2.31 -4.93
C LEU A 388 20.44 1.46 -3.66
N ILE A 389 19.94 0.23 -3.80
CA ILE A 389 19.78 -0.71 -2.68
C ILE A 389 21.13 -0.94 -1.99
N TYR A 390 22.18 -1.33 -2.73
CA TYR A 390 23.49 -1.64 -2.15
C TYR A 390 24.11 -0.43 -1.44
N ASN A 391 24.02 0.75 -2.06
CA ASN A 391 24.63 1.94 -1.50
C ASN A 391 23.86 2.49 -0.30
N MET A 392 22.55 2.31 -0.23
CA MET A 392 21.71 2.86 0.84
C MET A 392 21.58 1.98 2.07
N GLN A 393 22.18 0.77 2.09
CA GLN A 393 22.24 -0.02 3.32
C GLN A 393 22.96 0.75 4.42
N GLY A 394 22.36 0.79 5.61
CA GLY A 394 22.92 1.42 6.80
C GLY A 394 24.17 0.68 7.26
N ALA A 395 25.07 1.36 7.98
CA ALA A 395 26.28 0.76 8.54
C ALA A 395 25.97 -0.38 9.56
N ASP A 396 24.75 -0.40 10.09
CA ASP A 396 24.21 -1.46 10.94
C ASP A 396 23.61 -2.65 10.16
N GLY A 397 23.67 -2.63 8.82
CA GLY A 397 23.15 -3.66 7.93
C GLY A 397 21.68 -3.55 7.58
N LYS A 398 21.00 -2.47 8.00
CA LYS A 398 19.55 -2.37 7.97
C LYS A 398 19.07 -1.31 6.99
N TYR A 399 17.78 -1.39 6.66
CA TYR A 399 17.09 -0.38 5.88
C TYR A 399 16.03 0.28 6.75
N GLY A 400 16.34 1.50 7.18
CA GLY A 400 15.48 2.31 8.01
C GLY A 400 14.67 3.34 7.23
N ASP A 401 13.91 4.12 7.98
CA ASP A 401 13.22 5.33 7.54
C ASP A 401 13.43 6.45 8.57
N SER A 402 12.66 7.53 8.47
CA SER A 402 12.75 8.66 9.42
C SER A 402 12.29 8.33 10.86
N TYR A 403 11.72 7.14 11.10
CA TYR A 403 11.17 6.73 12.39
C TYR A 403 11.93 5.58 13.04
N SER A 404 12.57 4.72 12.25
CA SER A 404 13.25 3.52 12.72
C SER A 404 14.51 3.25 11.90
N ALA A 405 15.58 2.80 12.56
CA ALA A 405 16.76 2.27 11.87
C ALA A 405 16.48 0.97 11.10
N SER A 406 15.40 0.26 11.43
CA SER A 406 14.95 -0.97 10.77
C SER A 406 13.47 -0.89 10.43
N ASN A 407 13.15 -0.89 9.14
CA ASN A 407 11.79 -0.92 8.63
C ASN A 407 11.51 -2.30 8.01
N ALA A 408 10.60 -3.06 8.61
CA ALA A 408 10.25 -4.43 8.17
C ALA A 408 9.69 -4.48 6.74
N TRP A 409 8.97 -3.44 6.29
CA TRP A 409 8.35 -3.40 4.97
C TRP A 409 9.38 -3.05 3.89
N THR A 410 10.28 -2.11 4.14
CA THR A 410 11.40 -1.84 3.24
C THR A 410 12.34 -3.04 3.13
N THR A 411 12.67 -3.65 4.27
CA THR A 411 13.41 -4.92 4.31
C THR A 411 12.72 -5.98 3.47
N ALA A 412 11.40 -6.15 3.63
CA ALA A 412 10.63 -7.11 2.84
C ALA A 412 10.69 -6.84 1.33
N GLN A 413 10.52 -5.58 0.89
CA GLN A 413 10.56 -5.23 -0.54
C GLN A 413 11.94 -5.46 -1.16
N ILE A 414 13.00 -5.19 -0.40
CA ILE A 414 14.37 -5.46 -0.83
C ILE A 414 14.61 -6.97 -0.93
N MET A 415 14.15 -7.76 0.05
CA MET A 415 14.26 -9.23 -0.01
C MET A 415 13.44 -9.83 -1.16
N ILE A 416 12.25 -9.30 -1.47
CA ILE A 416 11.47 -9.71 -2.64
C ILE A 416 12.27 -9.45 -3.92
N THR A 417 12.86 -8.26 -4.04
CA THR A 417 13.64 -7.86 -5.21
C THR A 417 14.90 -8.70 -5.35
N ALA A 418 15.70 -8.83 -4.29
CA ALA A 418 16.86 -9.71 -4.28
C ALA A 418 16.49 -11.14 -4.70
N GLY A 419 15.39 -11.68 -4.15
CA GLY A 419 14.91 -13.00 -4.50
C GLY A 419 14.52 -13.15 -5.98
N LEU A 420 13.86 -12.15 -6.57
CA LEU A 420 13.46 -12.17 -8.00
C LEU A 420 14.67 -12.03 -8.95
N PHE A 421 15.68 -11.25 -8.56
CA PHE A 421 16.94 -11.11 -9.29
C PHE A 421 17.95 -12.23 -8.95
N ASN A 422 17.53 -13.24 -8.17
CA ASN A 422 18.36 -14.38 -7.77
C ASN A 422 19.66 -13.98 -7.02
N ILE A 423 19.58 -12.91 -6.23
CA ILE A 423 20.64 -12.44 -5.34
C ILE A 423 20.47 -13.12 -3.97
N ASP A 424 21.49 -13.84 -3.52
CA ASP A 424 21.54 -14.38 -2.16
C ASP A 424 21.83 -13.25 -1.17
N VAL A 425 20.87 -12.98 -0.27
CA VAL A 425 20.95 -11.89 0.71
C VAL A 425 21.93 -12.17 1.87
N ALA A 426 22.56 -13.34 1.89
CA ALA A 426 23.57 -13.74 2.87
C ALA A 426 24.88 -14.22 2.22
N ALA A 427 25.09 -13.89 0.94
CA ALA A 427 26.36 -14.11 0.27
C ALA A 427 26.86 -12.80 -0.38
N GLU A 428 28.19 -12.71 -0.50
CA GLU A 428 28.84 -11.66 -1.27
C GLU A 428 29.31 -12.26 -2.59
N GLU A 429 28.76 -11.76 -3.70
CA GLU A 429 29.25 -12.04 -5.04
C GLU A 429 29.66 -10.72 -5.69
N ASN A 430 30.91 -10.64 -6.17
CA ASN A 430 31.41 -9.53 -7.01
C ASN A 430 31.32 -8.11 -6.38
N GLY A 431 31.37 -7.98 -5.06
CA GLY A 431 31.36 -6.68 -4.37
C GLY A 431 29.99 -5.97 -4.37
N THR A 432 28.93 -6.68 -4.75
CA THR A 432 27.53 -6.27 -4.58
C THR A 432 26.90 -7.14 -3.52
N ASP A 433 27.04 -6.77 -2.24
CA ASP A 433 26.44 -7.49 -1.13
C ASP A 433 25.29 -6.71 -0.48
N LEU A 434 24.38 -7.48 0.11
CA LEU A 434 23.31 -6.99 1.01
C LEU A 434 23.70 -7.27 2.46
N ILE A 435 25.01 -7.26 2.72
CA ILE A 435 25.62 -7.51 4.00
C ILE A 435 26.38 -6.23 4.37
N LYS A 436 26.23 -5.77 5.61
CA LYS A 436 27.05 -4.66 6.09
C LYS A 436 27.61 -5.01 7.45
N ASN A 437 28.93 -4.99 7.58
CA ASN A 437 29.62 -5.32 8.83
C ASN A 437 29.19 -6.68 9.43
N GLY A 438 28.94 -7.68 8.57
CA GLY A 438 28.49 -9.02 8.96
C GLY A 438 27.00 -9.15 9.28
N VAL A 439 26.20 -8.09 9.13
CA VAL A 439 24.74 -8.12 9.32
C VAL A 439 24.06 -8.31 7.97
N THR A 440 23.30 -9.39 7.84
CA THR A 440 22.54 -9.73 6.63
C THR A 440 21.10 -9.24 6.70
N LEU A 441 20.37 -9.28 5.56
CA LEU A 441 18.92 -9.05 5.58
C LEU A 441 18.14 -10.13 6.35
N TYR A 442 18.69 -11.34 6.52
CA TYR A 442 18.07 -12.33 7.40
C TYR A 442 18.17 -11.91 8.86
N ASP A 443 19.30 -11.34 9.29
CA ASP A 443 19.45 -10.82 10.65
C ASP A 443 18.45 -9.70 10.94
N ASP A 444 18.23 -8.80 9.98
CA ASP A 444 17.24 -7.73 10.10
C ASP A 444 15.81 -8.29 10.17
N ALA A 445 15.46 -9.20 9.26
CA ALA A 445 14.15 -9.88 9.25
C ALA A 445 13.88 -10.66 10.54
N LEU A 446 14.89 -11.35 11.09
CA LEU A 446 14.81 -12.08 12.36
C LEU A 446 14.60 -11.17 13.57
N GLY A 447 14.90 -9.87 13.45
CA GLY A 447 14.54 -8.86 14.45
C GLY A 447 13.02 -8.75 14.69
N PHE A 448 12.20 -9.18 13.75
CA PHE A 448 10.73 -9.15 13.84
C PHE A 448 10.08 -10.50 14.16
N VAL A 449 10.85 -11.60 14.12
CA VAL A 449 10.36 -12.97 14.33
C VAL A 449 11.26 -13.72 15.30
N ASP A 450 10.78 -13.93 16.53
CA ASP A 450 11.47 -14.75 17.53
C ASP A 450 11.12 -16.22 17.28
N THR A 451 12.04 -16.90 16.61
CA THR A 451 11.88 -18.31 16.24
C THR A 451 11.98 -19.27 17.44
N ASP A 452 12.59 -18.87 18.55
CA ASP A 452 12.71 -19.72 19.73
C ASP A 452 11.43 -19.70 20.56
N LYS A 453 10.78 -18.53 20.65
CA LYS A 453 9.50 -18.37 21.33
C LYS A 453 8.28 -18.55 20.44
N ASN A 454 8.47 -18.71 19.12
CA ASN A 454 7.41 -18.72 18.12
C ASN A 454 6.51 -17.47 18.20
N THR A 455 7.13 -16.30 18.36
CA THR A 455 6.42 -15.02 18.45
C THR A 455 6.84 -14.08 17.34
N VAL A 456 5.93 -13.18 16.96
CA VAL A 456 6.16 -12.15 15.94
C VAL A 456 5.91 -10.80 16.58
N ASP A 457 6.72 -9.81 16.20
CA ASP A 457 6.58 -8.43 16.64
C ASP A 457 5.13 -7.91 16.45
N GLU A 458 4.62 -7.19 17.46
CA GLU A 458 3.25 -6.67 17.44
C GLU A 458 3.08 -5.56 16.40
N GLY A 459 4.12 -4.74 16.18
CA GLY A 459 4.13 -3.69 15.17
C GLY A 459 3.99 -4.26 13.77
N LEU A 460 4.81 -5.25 13.44
CA LEU A 460 4.72 -6.00 12.18
C LEU A 460 3.33 -6.64 12.00
N MET A 461 2.82 -7.33 13.03
CA MET A 461 1.51 -7.97 12.96
C MET A 461 0.34 -6.97 12.83
N SER A 462 0.54 -5.71 13.23
CA SER A 462 -0.49 -4.68 13.14
C SER A 462 -0.68 -4.10 11.74
N PHE A 463 0.30 -4.25 10.85
CA PHE A 463 0.25 -3.68 9.51
C PHE A 463 0.96 -4.57 8.48
N GLN A 464 0.16 -5.25 7.65
CA GLN A 464 0.62 -6.01 6.48
C GLN A 464 1.83 -6.94 6.74
N PRO A 465 1.78 -7.84 7.74
CA PRO A 465 2.87 -8.77 8.06
C PRO A 465 3.22 -9.70 6.88
N GLU A 466 2.28 -9.92 5.96
CA GLU A 466 2.48 -10.73 4.77
C GLU A 466 3.55 -10.19 3.82
N GLN A 467 3.95 -8.91 3.92
CA GLN A 467 5.06 -8.39 3.13
C GLN A 467 6.36 -9.10 3.51
N LEU A 468 6.70 -9.14 4.81
CA LEU A 468 7.91 -9.82 5.30
C LEU A 468 7.88 -11.31 5.00
N LEU A 469 6.69 -11.94 5.03
CA LEU A 469 6.54 -13.33 4.62
C LEU A 469 6.95 -13.55 3.16
N ARG A 470 6.55 -12.65 2.26
CA ARG A 470 6.98 -12.71 0.85
C ARG A 470 8.47 -12.45 0.70
N GLY A 471 9.03 -11.50 1.46
CA GLY A 471 10.47 -11.23 1.50
C GLY A 471 11.28 -12.45 1.91
N LEU A 472 10.95 -13.08 3.04
CA LEU A 472 11.58 -14.32 3.50
C LEU A 472 11.47 -15.42 2.44
N ASN A 473 10.28 -15.65 1.88
CA ASN A 473 10.08 -16.66 0.84
C ASN A 473 10.91 -16.42 -0.41
N ALA A 474 10.97 -15.18 -0.90
CA ALA A 474 11.76 -14.84 -2.09
C ALA A 474 13.26 -15.01 -1.84
N ALA A 475 13.78 -14.50 -0.72
CA ALA A 475 15.18 -14.62 -0.36
C ALA A 475 15.61 -16.08 -0.12
N VAL A 476 14.79 -16.85 0.62
CA VAL A 476 15.04 -18.29 0.85
C VAL A 476 15.12 -19.01 -0.49
N ARG A 477 14.20 -18.74 -1.43
CA ARG A 477 14.19 -19.39 -2.75
C ARG A 477 15.46 -19.12 -3.55
N ALA A 478 15.92 -17.87 -3.60
CA ALA A 478 17.15 -17.49 -4.28
C ALA A 478 18.39 -18.15 -3.65
N SER A 479 18.45 -18.11 -2.31
CA SER A 479 19.57 -18.68 -1.55
C SER A 479 19.67 -20.20 -1.72
N GLU A 480 18.53 -20.89 -1.82
CA GLU A 480 18.46 -22.32 -2.11
C GLU A 480 18.62 -22.67 -3.59
N LYS A 481 18.75 -21.67 -4.48
CA LYS A 481 18.76 -21.83 -5.94
C LYS A 481 17.55 -22.65 -6.42
N SER A 482 16.40 -22.42 -5.78
CA SER A 482 15.13 -23.04 -6.11
C SER A 482 14.31 -22.15 -7.05
N GLU A 483 13.12 -22.60 -7.44
CA GLU A 483 12.19 -21.80 -8.24
C GLU A 483 11.92 -20.44 -7.56
N LEU A 484 12.01 -19.37 -8.35
CA LEU A 484 11.71 -18.01 -7.93
C LEU A 484 10.29 -17.88 -7.36
N MET A 485 10.04 -16.79 -6.63
CA MET A 485 8.71 -16.52 -6.10
C MET A 485 7.67 -16.28 -7.23
N LEU A 486 8.09 -15.62 -8.31
CA LEU A 486 7.39 -15.48 -9.59
C LEU A 486 8.40 -15.78 -10.72
N PRO A 487 7.97 -16.35 -11.87
CA PRO A 487 6.63 -16.92 -12.11
C PRO A 487 6.33 -18.09 -11.15
N VAL A 488 5.07 -18.51 -11.09
CA VAL A 488 4.64 -19.68 -10.31
C VAL A 488 4.75 -20.91 -11.21
N GLU A 489 5.93 -21.51 -11.27
CA GLU A 489 6.16 -22.73 -12.04
C GLU A 489 5.62 -23.97 -11.31
N LYS A 490 5.75 -24.00 -9.98
CA LYS A 490 5.23 -25.09 -9.14
C LYS A 490 4.36 -24.53 -8.03
N VAL A 491 3.21 -25.16 -7.87
CA VAL A 491 2.28 -24.89 -6.77
C VAL A 491 2.49 -25.91 -5.65
N ALA A 492 2.46 -25.42 -4.41
CA ALA A 492 2.55 -26.28 -3.23
C ALA A 492 1.24 -27.06 -2.96
N TYR A 493 0.14 -26.60 -3.55
CA TYR A 493 -1.22 -27.13 -3.44
C TYR A 493 -2.07 -26.69 -4.64
N THR A 494 -2.98 -27.56 -5.10
CA THR A 494 -3.99 -27.23 -6.10
C THR A 494 -5.37 -27.31 -5.46
N ALA A 495 -6.12 -26.20 -5.47
CA ALA A 495 -7.45 -26.15 -4.86
C ALA A 495 -8.43 -27.13 -5.50
N SER A 496 -9.30 -27.73 -4.71
CA SER A 496 -10.34 -28.64 -5.18
C SER A 496 -11.45 -27.89 -5.92
N ASP A 497 -11.95 -28.47 -7.02
CA ASP A 497 -13.16 -28.01 -7.70
C ASP A 497 -14.45 -28.51 -7.05
N ASP A 498 -14.36 -29.46 -6.11
CA ASP A 498 -15.51 -30.04 -5.42
C ASP A 498 -16.01 -29.16 -4.27
N ALA A 499 -15.16 -28.29 -3.75
CA ALA A 499 -15.53 -27.34 -2.71
C ALA A 499 -16.60 -26.37 -3.23
N LYS A 500 -17.69 -26.21 -2.46
CA LYS A 500 -18.82 -25.37 -2.86
C LYS A 500 -18.98 -24.20 -1.89
N TYR A 501 -19.21 -23.01 -2.46
CA TYR A 501 -19.59 -21.82 -1.72
C TYR A 501 -20.99 -21.36 -2.15
N THR A 502 -21.84 -21.07 -1.17
CA THR A 502 -23.17 -20.50 -1.43
C THR A 502 -23.13 -19.01 -1.18
N LEU A 503 -23.44 -18.22 -2.21
CA LEU A 503 -23.49 -16.76 -2.10
C LEU A 503 -24.54 -16.33 -1.05
N PRO A 504 -24.18 -15.44 -0.11
CA PRO A 504 -25.14 -14.85 0.80
C PRO A 504 -26.23 -14.09 0.05
N LYS A 505 -27.43 -14.07 0.63
CA LYS A 505 -28.54 -13.23 0.15
C LYS A 505 -28.69 -12.06 1.10
N GLU A 506 -28.99 -10.89 0.56
CA GLU A 506 -29.38 -9.74 1.38
C GLU A 506 -30.63 -10.10 2.19
N ASN A 507 -30.49 -10.14 3.51
CA ASN A 507 -31.63 -10.27 4.42
C ASN A 507 -32.43 -8.98 4.38
N LYS A 508 -33.36 -8.86 3.43
CA LYS A 508 -34.40 -7.83 3.46
C LYS A 508 -35.29 -8.13 4.65
N THR A 509 -35.03 -7.49 5.80
CA THR A 509 -36.07 -7.29 6.80
C THR A 509 -37.19 -6.54 6.13
N THR A 510 -38.20 -7.27 5.65
CA THR A 510 -39.48 -6.69 5.23
C THR A 510 -39.95 -5.85 6.40
N ALA A 511 -39.96 -4.52 6.24
CA ALA A 511 -40.50 -3.62 7.23
C ALA A 511 -41.91 -4.12 7.57
N ALA A 512 -42.12 -4.58 8.81
CA ALA A 512 -43.40 -5.15 9.22
C ALA A 512 -44.51 -4.14 8.85
N LYS A 513 -45.39 -4.54 7.92
CA LYS A 513 -46.45 -3.67 7.44
C LYS A 513 -47.28 -3.22 8.63
N LEU A 514 -47.30 -1.91 8.91
CA LEU A 514 -48.11 -1.38 9.99
C LEU A 514 -49.58 -1.62 9.65
N ALA A 515 -50.30 -2.28 10.57
CA ALA A 515 -51.73 -2.52 10.39
C ALA A 515 -52.50 -1.19 10.27
N LYS A 516 -53.64 -1.24 9.58
CA LYS A 516 -54.53 -0.09 9.41
C LYS A 516 -54.98 0.41 10.80
N ALA A 517 -54.74 1.69 11.09
CA ALA A 517 -55.12 2.25 12.38
C ALA A 517 -56.65 2.28 12.54
N LYS A 518 -57.14 2.21 13.78
CA LYS A 518 -58.57 2.23 14.10
C LYS A 518 -58.86 3.32 15.14
N ILE A 519 -59.80 4.21 14.84
CA ILE A 519 -60.32 5.17 15.81
C ILE A 519 -61.33 4.45 16.70
N THR A 520 -60.99 4.22 17.96
CA THR A 520 -61.88 3.55 18.93
C THR A 520 -62.97 4.48 19.41
N LYS A 521 -62.63 5.75 19.70
CA LYS A 521 -63.59 6.76 20.16
C LYS A 521 -63.27 8.12 19.57
N LEU A 522 -64.31 8.89 19.25
CA LEU A 522 -64.20 10.28 18.82
C LEU A 522 -65.22 11.08 19.63
N THR A 523 -64.75 12.07 20.40
CA THR A 523 -65.60 12.82 21.35
C THR A 523 -65.45 14.32 21.13
N ALA A 524 -66.57 15.04 21.04
CA ALA A 524 -66.57 16.50 20.95
C ALA A 524 -66.53 17.15 22.34
N GLY A 525 -65.82 18.27 22.44
CA GLY A 525 -65.84 19.18 23.58
C GLY A 525 -65.92 20.64 23.11
N LYS A 526 -65.89 21.59 24.05
CA LYS A 526 -65.97 23.03 23.77
C LYS A 526 -64.77 23.46 22.89
N LYS A 527 -65.03 23.85 21.64
CA LYS A 527 -64.01 24.23 20.64
C LYS A 527 -62.87 23.20 20.49
N GLN A 528 -63.15 21.92 20.73
CA GLN A 528 -62.17 20.84 20.66
C GLN A 528 -62.78 19.48 20.32
N LEU A 529 -61.96 18.53 19.91
CA LEU A 529 -62.32 17.11 19.81
C LEU A 529 -61.20 16.24 20.36
N THR A 530 -61.53 15.05 20.86
CA THR A 530 -60.56 14.05 21.33
C THR A 530 -60.72 12.76 20.54
N VAL A 531 -59.62 12.27 19.99
CA VAL A 531 -59.54 11.00 19.27
C VAL A 531 -58.83 9.96 20.14
N LYS A 532 -59.45 8.80 20.34
CA LYS A 532 -58.80 7.60 20.90
C LYS A 532 -58.56 6.59 19.79
N ILE A 533 -57.39 5.97 19.82
CA ILE A 533 -56.82 5.14 18.76
C ILE A 533 -56.52 3.75 19.35
N ALA A 534 -56.80 2.67 18.62
CA ALA A 534 -56.35 1.34 19.02
C ALA A 534 -54.82 1.24 18.92
N LYS A 535 -54.17 0.59 19.88
CA LYS A 535 -52.72 0.32 19.82
C LYS A 535 -52.42 -0.53 18.58
N VAL A 536 -51.45 -0.11 17.77
CA VAL A 536 -51.01 -0.81 16.56
C VAL A 536 -49.63 -1.39 16.86
N LYS A 537 -49.47 -2.70 16.70
CA LYS A 537 -48.19 -3.38 16.91
C LYS A 537 -47.11 -2.71 16.04
N ASN A 538 -45.94 -2.45 16.64
CA ASN A 538 -44.77 -1.80 16.00
C ASN A 538 -44.93 -0.32 15.62
N ALA A 539 -46.06 0.32 15.94
CA ALA A 539 -46.21 1.77 15.77
C ALA A 539 -45.48 2.53 16.87
N LYS A 540 -44.63 3.49 16.50
CA LYS A 540 -43.95 4.41 17.43
C LYS A 540 -44.75 5.70 17.66
N SER A 541 -45.62 6.06 16.71
CA SER A 541 -46.51 7.21 16.82
C SER A 541 -47.70 7.10 15.86
N TYR A 542 -48.60 8.08 15.94
CA TYR A 542 -49.81 8.19 15.14
C TYR A 542 -49.94 9.57 14.54
N LYS A 543 -50.21 9.64 13.23
CA LYS A 543 -50.54 10.87 12.51
C LYS A 543 -52.07 10.99 12.44
N VAL A 544 -52.62 11.98 13.10
CA VAL A 544 -54.04 12.31 13.16
C VAL A 544 -54.30 13.49 12.22
N GLN A 545 -55.22 13.31 11.27
CA GLN A 545 -55.69 14.37 10.39
C GLN A 545 -57.13 14.74 10.73
N VAL A 546 -57.41 16.04 10.79
CA VAL A 546 -58.73 16.61 11.03
C VAL A 546 -59.03 17.63 9.94
N SER A 547 -60.23 17.57 9.35
CA SER A 547 -60.66 18.52 8.33
C SER A 547 -62.16 18.75 8.39
N THR A 548 -62.64 19.89 7.89
CA THR A 548 -64.07 20.11 7.60
C THR A 548 -64.51 19.49 6.27
N ASP A 549 -63.58 19.00 5.45
CA ASP A 549 -63.81 18.28 4.20
C ASP A 549 -63.58 16.78 4.40
N LYS A 550 -64.59 15.96 4.08
CA LYS A 550 -64.54 14.49 4.20
C LYS A 550 -63.44 13.86 3.36
N LYS A 551 -63.07 14.48 2.23
CA LYS A 551 -62.02 13.99 1.33
C LYS A 551 -60.61 14.45 1.77
N PHE A 552 -60.51 15.27 2.82
CA PHE A 552 -59.24 15.83 3.33
C PHE A 552 -58.44 16.55 2.23
N LYS A 553 -59.10 17.25 1.30
CA LYS A 553 -58.41 18.04 0.26
C LYS A 553 -58.16 19.49 0.69
N LYS A 554 -58.95 20.02 1.63
CA LYS A 554 -58.86 21.40 2.11
C LYS A 554 -58.86 21.46 3.64
N LYS A 555 -58.25 22.51 4.22
CA LYS A 555 -58.28 22.82 5.67
C LYS A 555 -57.92 21.62 6.56
N VAL A 556 -56.87 20.89 6.19
CA VAL A 556 -56.41 19.69 6.91
C VAL A 556 -55.41 20.07 7.98
N THR A 557 -55.79 19.88 9.23
CA THR A 557 -54.87 19.96 10.37
C THR A 557 -54.28 18.58 10.62
N THR A 558 -52.95 18.47 10.55
CA THR A 558 -52.23 17.23 10.86
C THR A 558 -51.49 17.38 12.19
N LYS A 559 -51.64 16.41 13.10
CA LYS A 559 -50.92 16.34 14.37
C LYS A 559 -50.37 14.94 14.58
N THR A 560 -49.23 14.83 15.25
CA THR A 560 -48.61 13.56 15.57
C THR A 560 -48.64 13.34 17.09
N THR A 561 -48.91 12.11 17.53
CA THR A 561 -48.89 11.74 18.95
C THR A 561 -48.20 10.38 19.15
N LYS A 562 -47.45 10.21 20.24
CA LYS A 562 -46.96 8.90 20.68
C LYS A 562 -48.00 8.13 21.49
N SER A 563 -48.99 8.83 22.04
CA SER A 563 -50.09 8.26 22.83
C SER A 563 -51.22 7.73 21.93
N THR A 564 -52.00 6.80 22.45
CA THR A 564 -53.25 6.30 21.83
C THR A 564 -54.43 7.25 22.02
N SER A 565 -54.20 8.46 22.55
CA SER A 565 -55.20 9.53 22.67
C SER A 565 -54.61 10.88 22.26
N LEU A 566 -55.41 11.71 21.60
CA LEU A 566 -55.03 13.09 21.25
C LEU A 566 -56.24 14.02 21.28
N THR A 567 -56.11 15.15 21.99
CA THR A 567 -57.09 16.24 21.98
C THR A 567 -56.63 17.36 21.04
N ILE A 568 -57.50 17.73 20.11
CA ILE A 568 -57.28 18.80 19.14
C ILE A 568 -58.18 19.97 19.51
N LYS A 569 -57.55 21.06 19.95
CA LYS A 569 -58.19 22.29 20.45
C LYS A 569 -58.29 23.36 19.35
N LYS A 570 -58.89 24.52 19.69
CA LYS A 570 -59.03 25.71 18.82
C LYS A 570 -59.84 25.44 17.54
N LEU A 571 -60.85 24.57 17.65
CA LEU A 571 -61.80 24.28 16.57
C LEU A 571 -62.99 25.23 16.64
N LYS A 572 -63.65 25.46 15.50
CA LYS A 572 -64.86 26.29 15.45
C LYS A 572 -66.05 25.50 16.03
N SER A 573 -66.78 26.12 16.98
CA SER A 573 -68.00 25.54 17.54
C SER A 573 -69.08 25.34 16.48
N ASN A 574 -69.97 24.38 16.72
CA ASN A 574 -71.09 24.02 15.85
C ASN A 574 -70.70 23.58 14.41
N LYS A 575 -69.43 23.22 14.16
CA LYS A 575 -68.95 22.69 12.87
C LYS A 575 -68.70 21.18 12.94
N LYS A 576 -69.00 20.49 11.83
CA LYS A 576 -68.70 19.06 11.65
C LYS A 576 -67.26 18.89 11.17
N TYR A 577 -66.51 18.02 11.84
CA TYR A 577 -65.14 17.69 11.50
C TYR A 577 -65.00 16.19 11.22
N TYR A 578 -64.21 15.86 10.20
CA TYR A 578 -63.81 14.52 9.79
C TYR A 578 -62.41 14.22 10.29
N VAL A 579 -62.20 13.02 10.83
CA VAL A 579 -60.94 12.58 11.44
C VAL A 579 -60.50 11.24 10.85
N ARG A 580 -59.24 11.15 10.45
CA ARG A 580 -58.57 9.89 10.08
C ARG A 580 -57.20 9.81 10.74
N VAL A 581 -56.75 8.59 11.03
CA VAL A 581 -55.48 8.35 11.73
C VAL A 581 -54.67 7.29 10.98
N GLN A 582 -53.35 7.44 10.91
CA GLN A 582 -52.45 6.37 10.46
C GLN A 582 -51.35 6.11 11.49
N ALA A 583 -50.92 4.86 11.60
CA ALA A 583 -49.77 4.46 12.41
C ALA A 583 -48.46 4.84 11.70
N VAL A 584 -47.42 5.16 12.47
CA VAL A 584 -46.11 5.59 11.97
C VAL A 584 -45.00 4.90 12.77
N SER A 585 -43.95 4.43 12.08
CA SER A 585 -42.74 3.87 12.68
C SER A 585 -41.53 4.26 11.83
N GLY A 586 -40.73 5.23 12.29
CA GLY A 586 -39.64 5.80 11.49
C GLY A 586 -40.16 6.44 10.19
N LYS A 587 -39.60 6.03 9.04
CA LYS A 587 -40.04 6.45 7.69
C LYS A 587 -41.27 5.66 7.19
N THR A 588 -41.67 4.59 7.85
CA THR A 588 -42.80 3.73 7.43
C THR A 588 -44.13 4.20 8.00
N THR A 589 -45.17 4.24 7.15
CA THR A 589 -46.53 4.61 7.55
C THR A 589 -47.56 3.55 7.16
N GLY A 590 -48.51 3.26 8.04
CA GLY A 590 -49.66 2.40 7.75
C GLY A 590 -50.75 3.13 6.96
N THR A 591 -51.75 2.39 6.47
CA THR A 591 -52.93 2.98 5.82
C THR A 591 -53.76 3.79 6.81
N TYR A 592 -54.36 4.89 6.36
CA TYR A 592 -55.31 5.67 7.15
C TYR A 592 -56.53 4.84 7.58
N SER A 593 -57.01 5.12 8.79
CA SER A 593 -58.23 4.57 9.36
C SER A 593 -59.44 4.91 8.51
N VAL A 594 -60.54 4.18 8.75
CA VAL A 594 -61.86 4.65 8.33
C VAL A 594 -62.10 6.04 8.91
N VAL A 595 -62.66 6.94 8.11
CA VAL A 595 -62.94 8.32 8.50
C VAL A 595 -64.12 8.33 9.48
N LYS A 596 -63.92 8.92 10.66
CA LYS A 596 -65.01 9.23 11.60
C LYS A 596 -65.31 10.72 11.60
N ASN A 597 -66.50 11.12 12.04
CA ASN A 597 -66.86 12.53 12.13
C ASN A 597 -67.56 12.85 13.46
N VAL A 598 -67.47 14.11 13.88
CA VAL A 598 -68.16 14.63 15.06
C VAL A 598 -68.47 16.12 14.88
N LYS A 599 -69.58 16.59 15.44
CA LYS A 599 -69.90 18.02 15.52
C LYS A 599 -69.30 18.60 16.81
N VAL A 600 -68.40 19.58 16.68
CA VAL A 600 -67.72 20.20 17.83
C VAL A 600 -68.70 21.12 18.57
N LYS A 601 -68.67 21.08 19.91
CA LYS A 601 -69.52 21.89 20.78
C LYS A 601 -69.00 23.32 20.91
#